data_AF-A0A6N9BUA8-F1
#
_entry.id   AF-A0A6N9BUA8-F1
#
_cell.length_a   1.000
_cell.length_b   1.000
_cell.length_c   1.000
_cell.angle_alpha   90.00
_cell.angle_beta   90.00
_cell.angle_gamma   90.00
#
_symmetry.space_group_name_H-M   'P 1'
#
loop_
_entity.id
_entity.type
_entity.pdbx_description
1 polymer ?
#
loop_
_entity_poly.entity_id
_entity_poly.type
_entity_poly.pdbx_seq_one_letter_code
_entity_poly.pdbx_strand_id
1 'polypeptide(L)'
;MPVGAQDELVLLVCLILDLSMSPCRGETATRPVAESVSVVWQGEVLSVHFAEDGGAHMLSPDAIEAIAGQGVRGDRYCLGRESGHFSQSKGARRQITLFENEVLETILRDHSLKLAPEECRMNIVTRGVPLTHLVGQRFQAGGAVLRGLKLNEPCARLNEVTGRRLIKALIHRCGLFAEILADGEIRRGDRITSLDA
;
A
#
# COMPACT_ATOMS: atom_id res chain seq x y z
N MET A 1 -30.66 -52.30 41.40
CA MET A 1 -29.70 -51.73 42.36
C MET A 1 -29.72 -50.21 42.21
N PRO A 2 -29.81 -49.45 43.31
CA PRO A 2 -30.52 -48.16 43.37
C PRO A 2 -29.59 -46.93 43.55
N VAL A 3 -30.15 -45.73 43.29
CA VAL A 3 -30.12 -44.45 44.08
C VAL A 3 -28.73 -43.86 44.43
N GLY A 4 -28.40 -42.57 44.29
CA GLY A 4 -29.15 -41.32 44.04
C GLY A 4 -28.39 -40.14 44.69
N ALA A 5 -28.92 -38.91 44.47
CA ALA A 5 -28.78 -37.69 45.31
C ALA A 5 -27.38 -37.00 45.37
N GLN A 6 -27.23 -35.76 44.88
CA GLN A 6 -27.58 -34.42 45.44
C GLN A 6 -26.47 -33.79 46.32
N ASP A 7 -26.02 -32.62 45.85
CA ASP A 7 -25.77 -31.33 46.55
C ASP A 7 -25.10 -31.23 47.94
N GLU A 8 -24.24 -30.20 48.00
CA GLU A 8 -24.01 -29.25 49.11
C GLU A 8 -22.86 -29.42 50.13
N LEU A 9 -22.27 -28.24 50.42
CA LEU A 9 -21.54 -27.79 51.62
C LEU A 9 -20.06 -28.20 51.75
N VAL A 10 -19.09 -27.31 51.46
CA VAL A 10 -18.62 -26.15 52.25
C VAL A 10 -17.73 -26.56 53.44
N LEU A 11 -16.66 -25.77 53.63
CA LEU A 11 -15.68 -25.73 54.73
C LEU A 11 -14.41 -26.58 54.58
N LEU A 12 -13.31 -25.94 54.99
CA LEU A 12 -11.93 -26.43 55.11
C LEU A 12 -11.17 -26.45 53.77
N VAL A 13 -10.56 -25.35 53.33
CA VAL A 13 -9.34 -24.81 53.96
C VAL A 13 -9.38 -23.29 53.96
N CYS A 14 -9.58 -22.71 55.14
CA CYS A 14 -9.41 -21.29 55.41
C CYS A 14 -8.48 -21.19 56.62
N LEU A 15 -7.59 -20.18 56.60
CA LEU A 15 -6.60 -19.79 57.61
C LEU A 15 -5.36 -20.72 57.63
N ILE A 16 -4.12 -20.24 57.55
CA ILE A 16 -3.47 -19.09 58.18
C ILE A 16 -2.30 -18.69 57.24
N LEU A 17 -2.11 -17.46 56.74
CA LEU A 17 -1.44 -16.34 57.41
C LEU A 17 -1.50 -15.07 56.54
N ASP A 18 -2.07 -14.03 57.12
CA ASP A 18 -1.78 -12.59 57.00
C ASP A 18 -1.60 -11.92 55.63
N LEU A 19 -2.72 -11.32 55.22
CA LEU A 19 -2.80 -10.05 54.52
C LEU A 19 -1.98 -8.96 55.26
N SER A 20 -0.87 -8.53 54.65
CA SER A 20 -0.44 -7.14 54.70
C SER A 20 -0.76 -6.50 53.35
N MET A 21 -1.86 -5.76 53.31
CA MET A 21 -2.18 -4.83 52.23
C MET A 21 -1.10 -3.75 52.17
N SER A 22 -0.12 -3.94 51.30
CA SER A 22 0.70 -2.84 50.79
C SER A 22 0.05 -2.29 49.52
N PRO A 23 -0.23 -0.99 49.42
CA PRO A 23 -0.75 -0.42 48.19
C PRO A 23 0.33 -0.54 47.11
N CYS A 24 0.01 -1.20 45.99
CA CYS A 24 0.75 -1.08 44.74
C CYS A 24 0.76 0.41 44.36
N ARG A 25 1.80 1.14 44.78
CA ARG A 25 2.08 2.46 44.21
C ARG A 25 2.46 2.23 42.77
N GLY A 26 1.71 2.87 41.88
CA GLY A 26 2.01 2.90 40.46
C GLY A 26 3.36 3.54 40.24
N GLU A 27 4.35 2.72 39.91
CA GLU A 27 5.47 3.17 39.10
C GLU A 27 5.05 2.94 37.65
N THR A 28 4.71 4.03 36.98
CA THR A 28 4.54 4.09 35.54
C THR A 28 5.85 3.68 34.89
N ALA A 29 5.99 2.38 34.63
CA ALA A 29 6.99 1.85 33.73
C ALA A 29 6.74 2.50 32.37
N THR A 30 7.50 3.54 32.09
CA THR A 30 7.48 4.23 30.82
C THR A 30 8.07 3.24 29.83
N ARG A 31 7.22 2.53 29.09
CA ARG A 31 7.66 1.67 27.99
C ARG A 31 8.55 2.56 27.10
N PRO A 32 9.76 2.12 26.73
CA PRO A 32 10.55 2.88 25.78
C PRO A 32 9.70 3.02 24.53
N VAL A 33 9.38 4.26 24.17
CA VAL A 33 8.84 4.60 22.85
C VAL A 33 9.89 4.07 21.89
N ALA A 34 9.51 3.10 21.06
CA ALA A 34 10.40 2.52 20.07
C ALA A 34 10.97 3.69 19.25
N GLU A 35 12.28 3.93 19.38
CA GLU A 35 13.00 4.82 18.47
C GLU A 35 12.71 4.33 17.06
N SER A 36 12.06 5.19 16.26
CA SER A 36 11.82 4.93 14.85
C SER A 36 13.18 4.88 14.18
N VAL A 37 13.63 3.66 13.88
CA VAL A 37 14.77 3.46 12.98
C VAL A 37 14.32 3.95 11.61
N SER A 38 14.80 5.12 11.21
CA SER A 38 14.57 5.65 9.87
C SER A 38 15.22 4.72 8.86
N VAL A 39 14.40 3.92 8.19
CA VAL A 39 14.89 3.07 7.11
C VAL A 39 15.17 3.98 5.93
N VAL A 40 16.45 4.35 5.77
CA VAL A 40 16.93 5.11 4.61
C VAL A 40 16.98 4.16 3.41
N TRP A 41 15.86 4.02 2.72
CA TRP A 41 15.82 3.42 1.39
C TRP A 41 15.86 4.52 0.34
N GLN A 42 16.46 4.22 -0.80
CA GLN A 42 16.43 5.07 -1.98
C GLN A 42 16.10 4.19 -3.17
N GLY A 43 15.07 4.57 -3.91
CA GLY A 43 14.70 3.92 -5.16
C GLY A 43 14.66 4.92 -6.30
N GLU A 44 14.22 4.45 -7.45
CA GLU A 44 14.14 5.24 -8.67
C GLU A 44 12.86 4.97 -9.47
N VAL A 45 12.49 5.93 -10.29
CA VAL A 45 11.45 5.81 -11.31
C VAL A 45 12.06 5.17 -12.55
N LEU A 46 11.63 3.96 -12.91
CA LEU A 46 12.08 3.30 -14.14
C LEU A 46 11.32 3.80 -15.37
N SER A 47 10.02 4.03 -15.21
CA SER A 47 9.15 4.53 -16.28
C SER A 47 7.90 5.17 -15.72
N VAL A 48 7.31 6.07 -16.51
CA VAL A 48 6.06 6.75 -16.20
C VAL A 48 5.06 6.53 -17.33
N HIS A 49 3.79 6.45 -16.96
CA HIS A 49 2.72 6.12 -17.88
C HIS A 49 1.41 6.82 -17.52
N PHE A 50 0.57 7.06 -18.52
CA PHE A 50 -0.82 7.47 -18.32
C PHE A 50 -1.68 6.96 -19.48
N ALA A 51 -2.99 6.94 -19.33
CA ALA A 51 -3.87 6.79 -20.50
C ALA A 51 -4.94 7.85 -20.48
N GLU A 52 -5.27 8.38 -21.65
CA GLU A 52 -6.22 9.49 -21.77
C GLU A 52 -7.66 9.11 -21.42
N ASP A 53 -8.01 7.83 -21.58
CA ASP A 53 -9.35 7.31 -21.35
C ASP A 53 -9.37 5.87 -20.78
N GLY A 54 -10.53 5.44 -20.27
CA GLY A 54 -10.81 4.09 -19.82
C GLY A 54 -10.66 3.07 -20.95
N GLY A 55 -9.66 2.20 -20.85
CA GLY A 55 -9.40 1.15 -21.85
C GLY A 55 -8.49 1.57 -22.99
N ALA A 56 -8.13 2.86 -23.10
CA ALA A 56 -7.12 3.33 -24.03
C ALA A 56 -5.73 2.70 -23.74
N HIS A 57 -4.87 2.72 -24.75
CA HIS A 57 -3.46 2.36 -24.62
C HIS A 57 -2.76 3.28 -23.61
N MET A 58 -1.82 2.70 -22.86
CA MET A 58 -0.96 3.49 -21.97
C MET A 58 0.11 4.18 -22.82
N LEU A 59 0.21 5.49 -22.68
CA LEU A 59 1.30 6.31 -23.18
C LEU A 59 2.47 6.23 -22.18
N SER A 60 3.70 6.21 -22.70
CA SER A 60 4.94 6.07 -21.93
C SER A 60 5.92 7.20 -22.24
N PRO A 61 5.61 8.45 -21.85
CA PRO A 61 6.52 9.58 -22.07
C PRO A 61 7.76 9.48 -21.16
N ASP A 62 8.73 10.37 -21.36
CA ASP A 62 9.89 10.49 -20.46
C ASP A 62 9.52 11.14 -19.11
N ALA A 63 8.38 11.84 -19.06
CA ALA A 63 7.90 12.58 -17.90
C ALA A 63 6.37 12.66 -17.82
N ILE A 64 5.84 12.76 -16.61
CA ILE A 64 4.43 13.07 -16.33
C ILE A 64 4.33 14.21 -15.32
N GLU A 65 3.25 14.99 -15.41
CA GLU A 65 2.95 16.07 -14.48
C GLU A 65 1.93 15.60 -13.43
N ALA A 66 2.34 15.59 -12.17
CA ALA A 66 1.49 15.29 -11.03
C ALA A 66 0.89 16.58 -10.47
N ILE A 67 -0.44 16.64 -10.37
CA ILE A 67 -1.19 17.79 -9.88
C ILE A 67 -1.83 17.44 -8.53
N ALA A 68 -1.48 18.19 -7.49
CA ALA A 68 -1.93 18.02 -6.12
C ALA A 68 -3.46 17.98 -6.03
N GLY A 69 -3.97 16.96 -5.35
CA GLY A 69 -5.40 16.72 -5.20
C GLY A 69 -6.15 16.28 -6.48
N GLN A 70 -5.53 16.33 -7.66
CA GLN A 70 -6.23 16.12 -8.93
C GLN A 70 -5.85 14.82 -9.64
N GLY A 71 -4.57 14.45 -9.65
CA GLY A 71 -4.04 13.29 -10.36
C GLY A 71 -2.97 13.66 -11.38
N VAL A 72 -2.64 12.71 -12.26
CA VAL A 72 -1.68 12.92 -13.35
C VAL A 72 -2.35 13.68 -14.50
N ARG A 73 -1.74 14.78 -14.98
CA ARG A 73 -2.29 15.57 -16.10
C ARG A 73 -2.56 14.68 -17.31
N GLY A 74 -3.78 14.76 -17.84
CA GLY A 74 -4.19 14.02 -19.02
C GLY A 74 -4.58 12.56 -18.75
N ASP A 75 -4.32 12.02 -17.56
CA ASP A 75 -4.75 10.65 -17.22
C ASP A 75 -6.27 10.56 -17.01
N ARG A 76 -6.82 9.39 -17.36
CA ARG A 76 -8.22 8.99 -17.21
C ARG A 76 -8.79 9.14 -15.80
N TYR A 77 -7.93 9.17 -14.77
CA TYR A 77 -8.36 9.40 -13.38
C TYR A 77 -8.11 10.84 -12.89
N CYS A 78 -7.55 11.73 -13.71
CA CYS A 78 -7.40 13.14 -13.37
C CYS A 78 -8.76 13.82 -13.12
N LEU A 79 -8.82 14.73 -12.16
CA LEU A 79 -10.01 15.54 -11.86
C LEU A 79 -10.51 16.24 -13.12
N GLY A 80 -11.82 16.21 -13.34
CA GLY A 80 -12.47 16.75 -14.55
C GLY A 80 -12.52 15.80 -15.75
N ARG A 81 -11.84 14.63 -15.71
CA ARG A 81 -11.99 13.59 -16.76
C ARG A 81 -12.82 12.41 -16.29
N GLU A 82 -12.42 11.80 -15.19
CA GLU A 82 -13.17 10.73 -14.51
C GLU A 82 -13.68 9.59 -15.42
N SER A 83 -13.02 9.33 -16.54
CA SER A 83 -13.46 8.34 -17.53
C SER A 83 -12.86 6.95 -17.32
N GLY A 84 -11.95 6.82 -16.36
CA GLY A 84 -11.41 5.53 -15.97
C GLY A 84 -12.45 4.59 -15.34
N HIS A 85 -12.25 3.28 -15.51
CA HIS A 85 -13.20 2.24 -15.06
C HIS A 85 -13.61 2.30 -13.58
N PHE A 86 -12.77 2.89 -12.73
CA PHE A 86 -12.97 2.97 -11.29
C PHE A 86 -13.34 4.36 -10.79
N SER A 87 -13.60 5.33 -11.66
CA SER A 87 -13.89 6.71 -11.26
C SER A 87 -15.15 6.85 -10.41
N GLN A 88 -16.12 5.94 -10.57
CA GLN A 88 -17.37 5.91 -9.80
C GLN A 88 -17.26 5.09 -8.49
N SER A 89 -16.07 4.61 -8.14
CA SER A 89 -15.90 3.77 -6.94
C SER A 89 -16.02 4.60 -5.66
N LYS A 90 -16.78 4.11 -4.68
CA LYS A 90 -16.87 4.72 -3.34
C LYS A 90 -15.50 4.61 -2.64
N GLY A 91 -14.84 5.75 -2.37
CA GLY A 91 -13.57 5.80 -1.64
C GLY A 91 -12.67 6.96 -2.06
N ALA A 92 -11.42 6.97 -1.57
CA ALA A 92 -10.42 7.96 -1.97
C ALA A 92 -10.18 7.90 -3.49
N ARG A 93 -10.26 9.07 -4.14
CA ARG A 93 -10.12 9.24 -5.59
C ARG A 93 -8.73 8.79 -6.04
N ARG A 94 -8.65 8.02 -7.12
CA ARG A 94 -7.36 7.58 -7.69
C ARG A 94 -6.60 8.73 -8.33
N GLN A 95 -5.61 9.28 -7.63
CA GLN A 95 -4.76 10.35 -8.17
C GLN A 95 -3.52 9.81 -8.89
N ILE A 96 -2.75 8.92 -8.24
CA ILE A 96 -1.58 8.30 -8.86
C ILE A 96 -1.35 6.87 -8.35
N THR A 97 -0.75 6.02 -9.18
CA THR A 97 -0.47 4.61 -8.88
C THR A 97 0.98 4.24 -9.14
N LEU A 98 1.56 3.42 -8.27
CA LEU A 98 2.95 2.97 -8.34
C LEU A 98 3.00 1.44 -8.39
N PHE A 99 4.01 0.90 -9.06
CA PHE A 99 4.23 -0.54 -9.21
C PHE A 99 5.73 -0.89 -9.05
N GLU A 100 6.02 -2.02 -8.41
CA GLU A 100 7.39 -2.53 -8.23
C GLU A 100 7.82 -3.31 -9.46
N ASN A 101 8.94 -2.94 -10.06
CA ASN A 101 9.52 -3.72 -11.16
C ASN A 101 9.97 -5.12 -10.71
N GLU A 102 10.32 -5.26 -9.43
CA GLU A 102 10.63 -6.53 -8.77
C GLU A 102 9.46 -7.53 -8.91
N VAL A 103 8.22 -7.04 -8.96
CA VAL A 103 7.04 -7.89 -9.21
C VAL A 103 7.02 -8.38 -10.65
N LEU A 104 7.36 -7.54 -11.65
CA LEU A 104 7.48 -7.96 -13.05
C LEU A 104 8.54 -9.05 -13.22
N GLU A 105 9.71 -8.86 -12.60
CA GLU A 105 10.81 -9.82 -12.61
C GLU A 105 10.40 -11.15 -11.95
N THR A 106 9.65 -11.09 -10.85
CA THR A 106 9.11 -12.29 -10.17
C THR A 106 8.11 -13.03 -11.06
N ILE A 107 7.17 -12.32 -11.70
CA ILE A 107 6.17 -12.92 -12.59
C ILE A 107 6.85 -13.62 -13.78
N LEU A 108 7.87 -12.98 -14.36
CA LEU A 108 8.65 -13.58 -15.44
C LEU A 108 9.36 -14.85 -14.97
N ARG A 109 10.00 -14.81 -13.80
CA ARG A 109 10.75 -15.94 -13.23
C ARG A 109 9.85 -17.13 -12.88
N ASP A 110 8.77 -16.87 -12.15
CA ASP A 110 7.98 -17.92 -11.49
C ASP A 110 6.85 -18.44 -12.38
N HIS A 111 6.39 -17.63 -13.34
CA HIS A 111 5.27 -17.97 -14.22
C HIS A 111 5.63 -17.96 -15.70
N SER A 112 6.87 -17.60 -16.07
CA SER A 112 7.29 -17.46 -17.48
C SER A 112 6.41 -16.47 -18.26
N LEU A 113 5.83 -15.48 -17.57
CA LEU A 113 4.97 -14.46 -18.15
C LEU A 113 5.71 -13.14 -18.24
N LYS A 114 6.02 -12.70 -19.47
CA LYS A 114 6.67 -11.41 -19.70
C LYS A 114 5.62 -10.30 -19.80
N LEU A 115 5.47 -9.48 -18.78
CA LEU A 115 4.59 -8.31 -18.77
C LEU A 115 5.43 -7.05 -18.88
N ALA A 116 5.14 -6.19 -19.85
CA ALA A 116 5.81 -4.90 -19.99
C ALA A 116 5.29 -3.91 -18.93
N PRO A 117 6.10 -2.93 -18.49
CA PRO A 117 5.72 -1.92 -17.50
C PRO A 117 4.36 -1.25 -17.76
N GLU A 118 4.10 -0.86 -19.00
CA GLU A 118 2.87 -0.21 -19.43
C GLU A 118 1.65 -1.16 -19.42
N GLU A 119 1.85 -2.47 -19.55
CA GLU A 119 0.77 -3.46 -19.49
C GLU A 119 0.18 -3.60 -18.07
N CYS A 120 0.91 -3.16 -17.03
CA CYS A 120 0.39 -3.06 -15.66
C CYS A 120 -0.66 -1.95 -15.49
N ARG A 121 -0.72 -0.99 -16.44
CA ARG A 121 -1.61 0.16 -16.42
C ARG A 121 -1.51 1.05 -15.17
N MET A 122 -0.34 1.04 -14.53
CA MET A 122 0.02 1.91 -13.40
C MET A 122 0.76 3.14 -13.91
N ASN A 123 0.74 4.23 -13.13
CA ASN A 123 1.35 5.48 -13.56
C ASN A 123 2.87 5.51 -13.43
N ILE A 124 3.41 4.85 -12.40
CA ILE A 124 4.86 4.85 -12.13
C ILE A 124 5.30 3.41 -11.93
N VAL A 125 6.36 3.00 -12.63
CA VAL A 125 7.09 1.78 -12.31
C VAL A 125 8.39 2.16 -11.61
N THR A 126 8.65 1.49 -10.50
CA THR A 126 9.71 1.82 -9.54
C THR A 126 10.70 0.68 -9.41
N ARG A 127 11.90 0.99 -8.92
CA ARG A 127 12.91 0.00 -8.49
C ARG A 127 13.48 0.39 -7.14
N GLY A 128 13.66 -0.58 -6.25
CA GLY A 128 14.25 -0.37 -4.92
C GLY A 128 13.35 0.42 -3.96
N VAL A 129 12.04 0.48 -4.23
CA VAL A 129 11.07 1.22 -3.41
C VAL A 129 10.21 0.23 -2.63
N PRO A 130 10.19 0.27 -1.29
CA PRO A 130 9.39 -0.64 -0.47
C PRO A 130 7.92 -0.19 -0.42
N LEU A 131 7.18 -0.29 -1.54
CA LEU A 131 5.83 0.26 -1.70
C LEU A 131 4.85 -0.20 -0.61
N THR A 132 4.95 -1.45 -0.16
CA THR A 132 4.15 -2.00 0.95
C THR A 132 4.26 -1.19 2.24
N HIS A 133 5.43 -0.62 2.51
CA HIS A 133 5.71 0.12 3.74
C HIS A 133 5.35 1.61 3.63
N LEU A 134 4.95 2.10 2.45
CA LEU A 134 4.61 3.51 2.24
C LEU A 134 3.14 3.84 2.48
N VAL A 135 2.33 2.86 2.90
CA VAL A 135 0.94 3.11 3.31
C VAL A 135 0.94 4.03 4.53
N GLY A 136 0.30 5.20 4.39
CA GLY A 136 0.24 6.24 5.41
C GLY A 136 1.48 7.16 5.45
N GLN A 137 2.53 6.86 4.68
CA GLN A 137 3.79 7.61 4.69
C GLN A 137 3.89 8.59 3.52
N ARG A 138 4.58 9.70 3.74
CA ARG A 138 4.96 10.66 2.71
C ARG A 138 6.33 10.32 2.14
N PHE A 139 6.44 10.48 0.83
CA PHE A 139 7.67 10.28 0.09
C PHE A 139 7.71 11.24 -1.09
N GLN A 140 8.92 11.58 -1.51
CA GLN A 140 9.17 12.38 -2.69
C GLN A 140 9.47 11.46 -3.87
N ALA A 141 8.89 11.75 -5.03
CA ALA A 141 9.20 11.12 -6.30
C ALA A 141 9.46 12.23 -7.33
N GLY A 142 10.72 12.41 -7.72
CA GLY A 142 11.09 13.53 -8.57
C GLY A 142 10.69 14.88 -7.94
N GLY A 143 9.97 15.69 -8.71
CA GLY A 143 9.45 16.98 -8.25
C GLY A 143 8.20 16.90 -7.35
N ALA A 144 7.50 15.76 -7.29
CA ALA A 144 6.22 15.63 -6.61
C ALA A 144 6.35 15.05 -5.19
N VAL A 145 5.45 15.46 -4.29
CA VAL A 145 5.31 14.86 -2.96
C VAL A 145 4.05 14.00 -2.93
N LEU A 146 4.20 12.74 -2.56
CA LEU A 146 3.13 11.75 -2.55
C LEU A 146 2.89 11.22 -1.13
N ARG A 147 1.65 10.76 -0.87
CA ARG A 147 1.31 9.98 0.33
C ARG A 147 0.68 8.67 -0.08
N GLY A 148 1.24 7.55 0.39
CA GLY A 148 0.64 6.24 0.15
C GLY A 148 -0.67 6.10 0.93
N LEU A 149 -1.71 5.59 0.28
CA LEU A 149 -3.04 5.44 0.87
C LEU A 149 -3.40 4.00 1.17
N LYS A 150 -3.17 3.10 0.21
CA LYS A 150 -3.40 1.66 0.38
C LYS A 150 -2.72 0.87 -0.73
N LEU A 151 -2.53 -0.42 -0.49
CA LEU A 151 -2.11 -1.33 -1.55
C LEU A 151 -3.24 -1.56 -2.56
N ASN A 152 -2.85 -1.74 -3.81
CA ASN A 152 -3.76 -2.22 -4.84
C ASN A 152 -3.99 -3.71 -4.65
N GLU A 153 -5.17 -4.16 -5.05
CA GLU A 153 -5.53 -5.58 -5.11
C GLU A 153 -5.77 -5.97 -6.57
N PRO A 154 -5.43 -7.22 -6.97
CA PRO A 154 -5.64 -7.69 -8.32
C PRO A 154 -7.14 -7.68 -8.64
N CYS A 155 -7.50 -7.16 -9.81
CA CYS A 155 -8.88 -7.10 -10.27
C CYS A 155 -9.08 -7.91 -11.57
N ALA A 156 -10.30 -8.40 -11.78
CA ALA A 156 -10.66 -9.15 -12.99
C ALA A 156 -10.33 -8.40 -14.29
N ARG A 157 -10.45 -7.07 -14.26
CA ARG A 157 -10.16 -6.20 -15.41
C ARG A 157 -8.72 -6.32 -15.92
N LEU A 158 -7.75 -6.60 -15.05
CA LEU A 158 -6.37 -6.77 -15.49
C LEU A 158 -6.21 -7.99 -16.40
N ASN A 159 -6.88 -9.10 -16.07
CA ASN A 159 -6.89 -10.28 -16.93
C ASN A 159 -7.58 -10.01 -18.27
N GLU A 160 -8.69 -9.25 -18.27
CA GLU A 160 -9.40 -8.89 -19.50
C GLU A 160 -8.55 -8.04 -20.44
N VAL A 161 -7.87 -7.03 -19.91
CA VAL A 161 -7.08 -6.10 -20.74
C VAL A 161 -5.78 -6.73 -21.21
N THR A 162 -5.14 -7.56 -20.40
CA THR A 162 -3.89 -8.25 -20.77
C THR A 162 -4.11 -9.56 -21.52
N GLY A 163 -5.32 -10.13 -21.46
CA GLY A 163 -5.64 -11.47 -21.96
C GLY A 163 -4.99 -12.62 -21.17
N ARG A 164 -4.44 -12.35 -19.98
CA ARG A 164 -3.60 -13.30 -19.21
C ARG A 164 -4.19 -13.58 -17.83
N ARG A 165 -3.89 -14.74 -17.25
CA ARG A 165 -4.34 -15.13 -15.90
C ARG A 165 -3.37 -14.65 -14.82
N LEU A 166 -3.31 -13.35 -14.60
CA LEU A 166 -2.31 -12.70 -13.73
C LEU A 166 -2.72 -12.61 -12.25
N ILE A 167 -4.02 -12.73 -11.93
CA ILE A 167 -4.54 -12.52 -10.56
C ILE A 167 -3.75 -13.30 -9.50
N LYS A 168 -3.51 -14.60 -9.70
CA LYS A 168 -2.84 -15.44 -8.70
C LYS A 168 -1.38 -15.00 -8.46
N ALA A 169 -0.69 -14.55 -9.50
CA ALA A 169 0.70 -14.09 -9.42
C ALA A 169 0.84 -12.73 -8.74
N LEU A 170 -0.25 -11.97 -8.67
CA LEU A 170 -0.27 -10.57 -8.22
C LEU A 170 -0.94 -10.36 -6.86
N ILE A 171 -1.36 -11.44 -6.18
CA ILE A 171 -1.96 -11.35 -4.84
C ILE A 171 -0.99 -10.60 -3.91
N HIS A 172 -1.47 -9.51 -3.31
CA HIS A 172 -0.71 -8.59 -2.44
C HIS A 172 0.51 -7.91 -3.10
N ARG A 173 0.59 -7.89 -4.43
CA ARG A 173 1.72 -7.35 -5.20
C ARG A 173 1.28 -6.42 -6.34
N CYS A 174 0.09 -5.81 -6.24
CA CYS A 174 -0.41 -4.90 -7.28
C CYS A 174 0.10 -3.44 -7.16
N GLY A 175 1.06 -3.20 -6.27
CA GLY A 175 1.63 -1.88 -6.03
C GLY A 175 0.79 -1.00 -5.12
N LEU A 176 1.01 0.32 -5.19
CA LEU A 176 0.51 1.30 -4.23
C LEU A 176 -0.42 2.31 -4.90
N PHE A 177 -1.52 2.62 -4.22
CA PHE A 177 -2.33 3.78 -4.51
C PHE A 177 -1.90 4.96 -3.63
N ALA A 178 -1.65 6.13 -4.23
CA ALA A 178 -1.20 7.32 -3.53
C ALA A 178 -1.99 8.57 -3.95
N GLU A 179 -1.99 9.57 -3.07
CA GLU A 179 -2.40 10.94 -3.37
C GLU A 179 -1.19 11.84 -3.60
N ILE A 180 -1.41 12.91 -4.35
CA ILE A 180 -0.42 13.93 -4.66
C ILE A 180 -0.65 15.09 -3.69
N LEU A 181 0.33 15.31 -2.82
CA LEU A 181 0.32 16.37 -1.81
C LEU A 181 0.86 17.70 -2.34
N ALA A 182 1.83 17.64 -3.26
CA ALA A 182 2.41 18.80 -3.91
C ALA A 182 2.65 18.53 -5.39
N ASP A 183 2.41 19.55 -6.21
CA ASP A 183 2.62 19.51 -7.65
C ASP A 183 4.08 19.18 -7.99
N GLY A 184 4.30 18.51 -9.11
CA GLY A 184 5.64 18.28 -9.60
C GLY A 184 5.70 17.44 -10.86
N GLU A 185 6.80 17.56 -11.59
CA GLU A 185 7.09 16.67 -12.71
C GLU A 185 7.86 15.45 -12.20
N ILE A 186 7.46 14.26 -12.68
CA ILE A 186 8.10 12.98 -12.38
C ILE A 186 8.65 12.41 -13.68
N ARG A 187 9.97 12.20 -13.73
CA ARG A 187 10.70 11.74 -14.91
C ARG A 187 11.27 10.34 -14.71
N ARG A 188 11.50 9.65 -15.80
CA ARG A 188 12.35 8.45 -15.80
C ARG A 188 13.74 8.81 -15.23
N GLY A 189 14.22 7.98 -14.30
CA GLY A 189 15.48 8.16 -13.59
C GLY A 189 15.40 9.03 -12.34
N ASP A 190 14.23 9.62 -12.03
CA ASP A 190 14.07 10.39 -10.81
C ASP A 190 14.20 9.50 -9.56
N ARG A 191 14.81 10.05 -8.52
CA ARG A 191 14.93 9.39 -7.22
C ARG A 191 13.58 9.39 -6.50
N ILE A 192 13.37 8.34 -5.73
CA ILE A 192 12.27 8.22 -4.76
C ILE A 192 12.88 8.09 -3.37
N THR A 193 12.46 8.96 -2.45
CA THR A 193 12.99 9.05 -1.09
C THR A 193 11.88 9.23 -0.06
N SER A 194 12.02 8.60 1.11
CA SER A 194 11.11 8.85 2.23
C SER A 194 11.24 10.29 2.72
N LEU A 195 10.11 10.91 3.09
CA LEU A 195 10.07 12.20 3.78
C LEU A 195 9.71 12.06 5.26
N ASP A 196 8.95 11.01 5.58
CA ASP A 196 8.68 10.60 6.94
C ASP A 196 9.74 9.57 7.33
N ALA A 197 10.58 9.92 8.29
CA ALA A 197 11.70 9.14 8.80
C ALA A 197 11.52 8.93 10.31
#